data_AF-A0A0U2UQE8-F1
#
_entry.id   AF-A0A0U2UQE8-F1
#
_cell.length_a   1.000
_cell.length_b   1.000
_cell.length_c   1.000
_cell.angle_alpha   90.00
_cell.angle_beta   90.00
_cell.angle_gamma   90.00
#
_symmetry.space_group_name_H-M   'P 1'
#
loop_
_entity.id
_entity.type
_entity.pdbx_description
1 polymer ?
#
loop_
_entity_poly.entity_id
_entity_poly.type
_entity_poly.pdbx_seq_one_letter_code
_entity_poly.pdbx_strand_id
1 'polypeptide(L)'
;MYKKQPENHNVSNRNREDHERPIIPLPKETLEDRDVIAVAQAEIQRRVDDAYEEFVRSGGLERLPGIGKPLEVPTGDILSSILRQANVQPPWLVLLKEIRANMEAAMELMKKSPGDPEIDALLADTNKQIAELNHQAPSLTLHRKKVTRANLREQYECWYSP
;
A
#
# COMPACT_ATOMS: atom_id res chain seq x y z
N MET A 1 19.13 16.11 66.76
CA MET A 1 20.42 15.43 67.03
C MET A 1 20.70 14.46 65.89
N TYR A 2 21.76 14.71 65.12
CA TYR A 2 22.25 13.82 64.07
C TYR A 2 22.90 12.57 64.68
N LYS A 3 22.62 11.40 64.14
CA LYS A 3 23.54 10.24 64.17
C LYS A 3 23.63 9.67 62.76
N LYS A 4 24.74 10.00 62.08
CA LYS A 4 25.28 9.25 60.95
C LYS A 4 25.76 7.89 61.43
N GLN A 5 25.50 6.82 60.67
CA GLN A 5 26.36 5.65 60.56
C GLN A 5 26.22 5.04 59.15
N PRO A 6 27.25 4.33 58.65
CA PRO A 6 27.88 4.66 57.36
C PRO A 6 27.51 3.75 56.19
N GLU A 7 27.89 4.24 55.02
CA GLU A 7 27.94 3.55 53.73
C GLU A 7 28.64 2.19 53.85
N ASN A 8 27.95 1.14 53.41
CA ASN A 8 28.58 -0.11 53.00
C ASN A 8 28.32 -0.31 51.51
N HIS A 9 29.30 0.12 50.71
CA HIS A 9 29.49 -0.39 49.37
C HIS A 9 29.90 -1.86 49.49
N ASN A 10 28.97 -2.77 49.17
CA ASN A 10 29.32 -4.16 48.91
C ASN A 10 28.85 -4.53 47.51
N VAL A 11 29.74 -4.28 46.54
CA VAL A 11 29.64 -4.84 45.20
C VAL A 11 29.97 -6.32 45.33
N SER A 12 28.93 -7.17 45.35
CA SER A 12 29.11 -8.60 45.14
C SER A 12 28.24 -9.03 43.96
N ASN A 13 28.87 -8.94 42.79
CA ASN A 13 28.51 -9.67 41.59
C ASN A 13 28.34 -11.17 41.92
N ARG A 14 27.22 -11.78 41.54
CA ARG A 14 27.07 -13.23 41.33
C ARG A 14 25.68 -13.58 40.78
N ASN A 15 25.65 -13.91 39.48
CA ASN A 15 24.78 -14.87 38.81
C ASN A 15 23.28 -14.83 39.17
N ARG A 16 22.50 -14.02 38.45
CA ARG A 16 21.13 -14.42 38.12
C ARG A 16 21.26 -15.39 36.96
N GLU A 17 21.23 -16.68 37.25
CA GLU A 17 20.93 -17.67 36.24
C GLU A 17 19.55 -17.31 35.69
N ASP A 18 19.50 -16.91 34.43
CA ASP A 18 18.26 -16.84 33.66
C ASP A 18 17.68 -18.25 33.62
N HIS A 19 16.92 -18.61 34.66
CA HIS A 19 16.09 -19.80 34.62
C HIS A 19 15.03 -19.53 33.55
N GLU A 20 15.35 -19.89 32.31
CA GLU A 20 14.35 -20.02 31.24
C GLU A 20 13.19 -20.80 31.83
N ARG A 21 12.02 -20.15 31.90
CA ARG A 21 10.82 -20.83 32.39
C ARG A 21 10.63 -22.07 31.52
N PRO A 22 10.43 -23.26 32.11
CA PRO A 22 10.18 -24.45 31.31
C PRO A 22 9.00 -24.17 30.40
N ILE A 23 9.21 -24.31 29.08
CA ILE A 23 8.14 -24.24 28.10
C ILE A 23 7.24 -25.45 28.39
N ILE A 24 6.12 -25.22 29.07
CA ILE A 24 5.11 -26.24 29.25
C ILE A 24 4.47 -26.42 27.86
N PRO A 25 4.68 -27.56 27.18
CA PRO A 25 4.06 -27.77 25.89
C PRO A 25 2.55 -27.73 26.10
N LEU A 26 1.86 -26.91 25.31
CA LEU A 26 0.40 -26.92 25.30
C LEU A 26 -0.05 -28.37 25.03
N PRO A 27 -1.06 -28.87 25.75
CA PRO A 27 -1.60 -30.20 25.50
C PRO A 27 -1.97 -30.32 24.01
N LYS A 28 -1.46 -31.37 23.36
CA LYS A 28 -1.61 -31.57 21.90
C LYS A 28 -3.06 -31.76 21.46
N GLU A 29 -3.93 -32.13 22.40
CA GLU A 29 -5.35 -32.36 22.17
C GLU A 29 -6.13 -31.69 23.31
N THR A 30 -6.74 -30.55 23.01
CA THR A 30 -7.89 -30.08 23.79
C THR A 30 -9.06 -30.99 23.43
N LEU A 31 -9.60 -31.71 24.40
CA LEU A 31 -10.82 -32.50 24.21
C LEU A 31 -11.96 -31.50 24.02
N GLU A 32 -12.19 -31.11 22.78
CA GLU A 32 -13.29 -30.24 22.40
C GLU A 32 -14.59 -31.02 22.54
N ASP A 33 -15.42 -30.62 23.50
CA ASP A 33 -16.76 -31.16 23.65
C ASP A 33 -17.60 -30.69 22.45
N ARG A 34 -17.74 -31.59 21.46
CA ARG A 34 -18.42 -31.31 20.19
C ARG A 34 -19.87 -30.87 20.41
N ASP A 35 -20.50 -31.35 21.46
CA ASP A 35 -21.88 -31.01 21.79
C ASP A 35 -21.97 -29.57 22.29
N VAL A 36 -20.98 -29.11 23.07
CA VAL A 36 -20.88 -27.71 23.52
C VAL A 36 -20.63 -26.77 22.35
N ILE A 37 -19.75 -27.15 21.41
CA ILE A 37 -19.48 -26.35 20.20
C ILE A 37 -20.74 -26.26 19.33
N ALA A 38 -21.46 -27.36 19.15
CA ALA A 38 -22.69 -27.38 18.36
C ALA A 38 -23.77 -26.48 18.97
N VAL A 39 -23.93 -26.50 20.29
CA VAL A 39 -24.88 -25.61 21.00
C VAL A 39 -24.47 -24.14 20.85
N ALA A 40 -23.18 -23.81 21.01
CA ALA A 40 -22.69 -22.45 20.84
C ALA A 40 -22.87 -21.94 19.40
N GLN A 41 -22.62 -22.77 18.40
CA GLN A 41 -22.86 -22.45 16.99
C GLN A 41 -24.33 -22.18 16.70
N ALA A 42 -25.23 -23.02 17.23
CA ALA A 42 -26.67 -22.83 17.08
C ALA A 42 -27.15 -21.52 17.72
N GLU A 43 -26.60 -21.16 18.88
CA GLU A 43 -26.92 -19.90 19.55
C GLU A 43 -26.41 -18.68 18.76
N ILE A 44 -25.19 -18.75 18.22
CA ILE A 44 -24.63 -17.71 17.34
C ILE A 44 -25.51 -17.54 16.10
N GLN A 45 -25.87 -18.65 15.44
CA GLN A 45 -26.69 -18.59 14.24
C GLN A 45 -28.03 -17.93 14.52
N ARG A 46 -28.71 -18.33 15.60
CA ARG A 46 -29.98 -17.72 16.01
C ARG A 46 -29.85 -16.22 16.24
N ARG A 47 -28.77 -15.76 16.90
CA ARG A 47 -28.54 -14.32 17.13
C ARG A 47 -28.30 -13.55 15.83
N VAL A 48 -27.60 -14.15 14.87
CA VAL A 48 -27.40 -13.56 13.54
C VAL A 48 -28.72 -13.46 12.78
N ASP A 49 -29.53 -14.51 12.83
CA ASP A 49 -30.84 -14.54 12.18
C ASP A 49 -31.79 -13.51 12.82
N ASP A 50 -31.86 -13.44 14.15
CA ASP A 50 -32.67 -12.46 14.87
C ASP A 50 -32.25 -11.01 14.51
N ALA A 51 -30.95 -10.74 14.46
CA ALA A 51 -30.41 -9.43 14.08
C ALA A 51 -30.70 -9.06 12.62
N TYR A 52 -30.62 -10.03 11.71
CA TYR A 52 -30.95 -9.84 10.30
C TYR A 52 -32.44 -9.51 10.14
N GLU A 53 -33.33 -10.29 10.75
CA GLU A 53 -34.78 -10.07 10.68
C GLU A 53 -35.19 -8.71 11.27
N GLU A 54 -34.58 -8.28 12.38
CA GLU A 54 -34.79 -6.95 12.94
C GLU A 54 -34.30 -5.84 12.00
N PHE A 55 -33.13 -6.03 11.38
CA PHE A 55 -32.59 -5.11 10.39
C PHE A 55 -33.51 -4.97 9.16
N VAL A 56 -34.00 -6.08 8.62
CA VAL A 56 -34.97 -6.10 7.51
C VAL A 56 -36.26 -5.40 7.92
N ARG A 57 -36.83 -5.73 9.08
CA ARG A 57 -38.08 -5.15 9.58
C ARG A 57 -38.00 -3.65 9.80
N SER A 58 -36.84 -3.14 10.22
CA SER A 58 -36.59 -1.69 10.38
C SER A 58 -36.51 -0.92 9.06
N GLY A 59 -36.58 -1.62 7.92
CA GLY A 59 -36.37 -1.06 6.59
C GLY A 59 -34.89 -0.80 6.30
N GLY A 60 -33.99 -1.55 6.96
CA GLY A 60 -32.55 -1.39 6.83
C GLY A 60 -32.05 -1.70 5.42
N LEU A 61 -32.70 -2.64 4.72
CA LEU A 61 -32.39 -2.99 3.35
C LEU A 61 -32.74 -1.87 2.38
N GLU A 62 -33.85 -1.16 2.58
CA GLU A 62 -34.30 -0.07 1.70
C GLU A 62 -33.51 1.22 1.93
N ARG A 63 -32.89 1.37 3.11
CA ARG A 63 -32.09 2.55 3.51
C ARG A 63 -30.58 2.35 3.36
N LEU A 64 -30.13 1.33 2.63
CA LEU A 64 -28.70 1.13 2.43
C LEU A 64 -28.09 2.30 1.63
N PRO A 65 -26.94 2.84 2.08
CA PRO A 65 -26.26 3.90 1.36
C PRO A 65 -25.85 3.41 -0.03
N GLY A 66 -26.35 4.07 -1.07
CA GLY A 66 -25.99 3.74 -2.46
C GLY A 66 -26.99 2.84 -3.18
N ILE A 67 -28.06 2.36 -2.53
CA ILE A 67 -29.12 1.63 -3.26
C ILE A 67 -29.78 2.52 -4.30
N GLY A 68 -29.96 1.95 -5.50
CA GLY A 68 -30.58 2.64 -6.65
C GLY A 68 -29.72 3.74 -7.28
N LYS A 69 -28.54 4.05 -6.72
CA LYS A 69 -27.61 4.97 -7.34
C LYS A 69 -26.79 4.24 -8.41
N PRO A 70 -26.60 4.84 -9.60
CA PRO A 70 -25.66 4.31 -10.57
C PRO A 70 -24.28 4.13 -9.92
N LEU A 71 -23.63 3.01 -10.22
CA LEU A 71 -22.27 2.78 -9.76
C LEU A 71 -21.35 3.82 -10.41
N GLU A 72 -20.78 4.70 -9.60
CA GLU A 72 -19.73 5.62 -10.05
C GLU A 72 -18.44 4.82 -10.21
N VAL A 73 -18.22 4.31 -11.42
CA VAL A 73 -16.93 3.72 -11.79
C VAL A 73 -15.95 4.87 -11.96
N PRO A 74 -14.86 4.95 -11.17
CA PRO A 74 -13.88 6.01 -11.35
C PRO A 74 -13.34 5.95 -12.77
N THR A 75 -13.48 7.05 -13.52
CA THR A 75 -12.87 7.17 -14.84
C THR A 75 -11.36 7.36 -14.66
N GLY A 76 -10.61 6.25 -14.63
CA GLY A 76 -9.17 6.24 -14.43
C GLY A 76 -8.63 4.93 -13.88
N ASP A 77 -7.32 4.87 -13.65
CA ASP A 77 -6.68 3.72 -13.00
C ASP A 77 -7.15 3.60 -11.53
N ILE A 78 -7.77 2.45 -11.20
CA ILE A 78 -8.33 2.14 -9.88
C ILE A 78 -7.25 2.22 -8.79
N LEU A 79 -6.02 1.80 -9.09
CA LEU A 79 -4.92 1.86 -8.12
C LEU A 79 -4.56 3.31 -7.78
N SER A 80 -4.52 4.18 -8.79
CA SER A 80 -4.28 5.60 -8.58
C SER A 80 -5.38 6.28 -7.73
N SER A 81 -6.64 5.84 -7.83
CA SER A 81 -7.74 6.43 -7.05
C SER A 81 -7.70 5.97 -5.59
N ILE A 82 -7.44 4.68 -5.34
CA ILE A 82 -7.31 4.11 -3.99
C ILE A 82 -6.16 4.79 -3.25
N LEU A 83 -5.01 4.99 -3.90
CA LEU A 83 -3.84 5.58 -3.26
C LEU A 83 -4.04 7.07 -2.95
N ARG A 84 -4.73 7.81 -3.82
CA ARG A 84 -5.14 9.19 -3.53
C ARG A 84 -6.08 9.27 -2.33
N GLN A 85 -7.05 8.36 -2.22
CA GLN A 85 -7.95 8.29 -1.06
C GLN A 85 -7.19 7.98 0.23
N ALA A 86 -6.14 7.17 0.17
CA ALA A 86 -5.25 6.88 1.30
C ALA A 86 -4.27 8.03 1.63
N ASN A 87 -4.28 9.15 0.88
CA ASN A 87 -3.32 10.25 0.99
C ASN A 87 -1.84 9.80 0.84
N VAL A 88 -1.60 8.71 0.11
CA VAL A 88 -0.26 8.18 -0.18
C VAL A 88 0.08 8.47 -1.63
N GLN A 89 1.20 9.15 -1.88
CA GLN A 89 1.70 9.32 -3.23
C GLN A 89 2.56 8.11 -3.61
N PRO A 90 2.13 7.30 -4.59
CA PRO A 90 2.94 6.19 -5.03
C PRO A 90 4.25 6.64 -5.68
N PRO A 91 5.36 5.91 -5.47
CA PRO A 91 6.67 6.23 -6.06
C PRO A 91 6.67 6.40 -7.58
N TRP A 92 5.90 5.57 -8.32
CA TRP A 92 5.86 5.65 -9.79
C TRP A 92 5.20 6.93 -10.33
N LEU A 93 4.35 7.61 -9.55
CA LEU A 93 3.78 8.90 -9.97
C LEU A 93 4.82 10.02 -9.92
N VAL A 94 5.85 9.91 -9.06
CA VAL A 94 6.97 10.85 -9.04
C VAL A 94 7.78 10.66 -10.33
N LEU A 95 8.10 9.41 -10.68
CA LEU A 95 8.81 9.07 -11.91
C LEU A 95 8.07 9.58 -13.16
N LEU A 96 6.74 9.49 -13.23
CA LEU A 96 5.97 10.05 -14.35
C LEU A 96 6.17 11.55 -14.53
N LYS A 97 6.23 12.32 -13.44
CA LYS A 97 6.46 13.77 -13.50
C LYS A 97 7.87 14.08 -14.02
N GLU A 98 8.86 13.34 -13.53
CA GLU A 98 10.25 13.50 -13.97
C GLU A 98 10.43 13.13 -15.45
N ILE A 99 9.88 11.98 -15.87
CA ILE A 99 9.87 11.54 -17.27
C ILE A 99 9.25 12.62 -18.15
N ARG A 100 8.12 13.19 -17.74
CA ARG A 100 7.46 14.27 -18.48
C ARG A 100 8.37 15.48 -18.64
N ALA A 101 8.99 15.95 -17.55
CA ALA A 101 9.89 17.11 -17.57
C ALA A 101 11.11 16.86 -18.47
N ASN A 102 11.70 15.67 -18.41
CA ASN A 102 12.82 15.29 -19.25
C ASN A 102 12.44 15.22 -20.74
N MET A 103 11.26 14.69 -21.07
CA MET A 103 10.75 14.67 -22.44
C MET A 103 10.49 16.08 -22.98
N GLU A 104 9.90 16.97 -22.17
CA GLU A 104 9.69 18.38 -22.53
C GLU A 104 11.03 19.09 -22.78
N ALA A 105 12.01 18.91 -21.88
CA ALA A 105 13.35 19.47 -22.02
C ALA A 105 14.05 18.98 -23.29
N ALA A 106 14.00 17.68 -23.58
CA ALA A 106 14.56 17.11 -24.79
C ALA A 106 13.89 17.65 -26.06
N MET A 107 12.56 17.83 -26.06
CA MET A 107 11.83 18.44 -27.18
C MET A 107 12.22 19.91 -27.40
N GLU A 108 12.40 20.69 -26.33
CA GLU A 108 12.84 22.08 -26.43
C GLU A 108 14.30 22.20 -26.91
N LEU A 109 15.20 21.33 -26.44
CA LEU A 109 16.57 21.26 -26.94
C LEU A 109 16.60 20.87 -28.43
N MET A 110 15.79 19.89 -28.85
CA MET A 110 15.69 19.51 -30.27
C MET A 110 15.23 20.66 -31.17
N LYS A 111 14.42 21.59 -30.68
CA LYS A 111 14.02 22.80 -31.43
C LYS A 111 15.15 23.81 -31.56
N LYS A 112 15.95 24.00 -30.50
CA LYS A 112 17.02 25.00 -30.44
C LYS A 112 18.31 24.53 -31.12
N SER A 113 18.71 23.29 -30.86
CA SER A 113 19.98 22.71 -31.30
C SER A 113 19.82 21.20 -31.53
N PRO A 114 19.40 20.76 -32.73
CA PRO A 114 19.07 19.36 -33.02
C PRO A 114 20.25 18.37 -32.84
N GLY A 115 21.48 18.87 -32.94
CA GLY A 115 22.71 18.09 -32.84
C GLY A 115 23.31 18.02 -31.44
N ASP A 116 22.64 18.57 -30.43
CA ASP A 116 23.21 18.63 -29.07
C ASP A 116 23.34 17.22 -28.47
N PRO A 117 24.52 16.82 -27.95
CA PRO A 117 24.69 15.55 -27.25
C PRO A 117 23.89 15.46 -25.95
N GLU A 118 23.49 16.60 -25.36
CA GLU A 118 22.64 16.64 -24.17
C GLU A 118 21.26 15.99 -24.43
N ILE A 119 20.77 16.02 -25.68
CA ILE A 119 19.54 15.33 -26.07
C ILE A 119 19.65 13.82 -25.84
N ASP A 120 20.77 13.21 -26.23
CA ASP A 120 20.97 11.77 -26.05
C ASP A 120 21.14 11.39 -24.58
N ALA A 121 21.79 12.25 -23.80
CA ALA A 121 21.89 12.09 -22.36
C ALA A 121 20.52 12.13 -21.67
N LEU A 122 19.68 13.12 -22.01
CA LEU A 122 18.31 13.24 -21.49
C LEU A 122 17.45 12.05 -21.88
N LEU A 123 17.54 11.57 -23.13
CA LEU A 123 16.79 10.39 -23.58
C LEU A 123 17.27 9.10 -22.88
N ALA A 124 18.57 8.96 -22.62
CA ALA A 124 19.10 7.83 -21.87
C ALA A 124 18.59 7.82 -20.42
N ASP A 125 18.60 8.98 -19.75
CA ASP A 125 18.07 9.12 -18.39
C ASP A 125 16.56 8.86 -18.34
N THR A 126 15.80 9.44 -19.27
CA THR A 126 14.37 9.18 -19.43
C THR A 126 14.07 7.69 -19.58
N ASN A 127 14.85 6.97 -20.39
CA ASN A 127 14.67 5.53 -20.58
C ASN A 127 15.03 4.70 -19.34
N LYS A 128 15.97 5.17 -18.51
CA LYS A 128 16.28 4.56 -17.22
C LYS A 128 15.13 4.73 -16.25
N GLN A 129 14.55 5.93 -16.16
CA GLN A 129 13.36 6.20 -15.35
C GLN A 129 12.15 5.39 -15.83
N ILE A 130 11.97 5.22 -17.15
CA ILE A 130 10.91 4.37 -17.70
C ILE A 130 11.09 2.91 -17.30
N ALA A 131 12.33 2.40 -17.31
CA ALA A 131 12.60 1.04 -16.86
C ALA A 131 12.27 0.85 -15.38
N GLU A 132 12.64 1.82 -14.54
CA GLU A 132 12.31 1.82 -13.12
C GLU A 132 10.79 1.91 -12.88
N LEU A 133 10.11 2.79 -13.62
CA LEU A 133 8.66 2.91 -13.57
C LEU A 133 7.96 1.61 -13.94
N ASN A 134 8.41 0.95 -15.02
CA ASN A 134 7.86 -0.34 -15.45
C ASN A 134 8.14 -1.47 -14.45
N HIS A 135 9.18 -1.33 -13.62
CA HIS A 135 9.47 -2.28 -12.55
C HIS A 135 8.56 -2.07 -11.33
N GLN A 136 8.30 -0.81 -10.98
CA GLN A 136 7.47 -0.44 -9.83
C GLN A 136 5.97 -0.48 -10.11
N ALA A 137 5.57 -0.43 -11.37
CA ALA A 137 4.18 -0.36 -11.76
C ALA A 137 3.41 -1.66 -11.44
N PRO A 138 2.25 -1.57 -10.76
CA PRO A 138 1.45 -2.75 -10.39
C PRO A 138 0.71 -3.40 -11.57
N SER A 139 0.65 -2.75 -12.75
CA SER A 139 -0.02 -3.29 -13.93
C SER A 139 0.72 -2.94 -15.23
N LEU A 140 0.57 -3.81 -16.24
CA LEU A 140 1.14 -3.60 -17.57
C LEU A 140 0.55 -2.38 -18.29
N THR A 141 -0.67 -1.96 -17.94
CA THR A 141 -1.31 -0.78 -18.53
C THR A 141 -0.62 0.53 -18.12
N LEU A 142 0.09 0.52 -16.99
CA LEU A 142 0.88 1.65 -16.50
C LEU A 142 2.28 1.69 -17.11
N HIS A 143 2.70 0.65 -17.83
CA HIS A 143 4.02 0.61 -18.42
C HIS A 143 4.16 1.63 -19.56
N ARG A 144 5.38 2.06 -19.81
CA ARG A 144 5.75 3.01 -20.86
C ARG A 144 6.78 2.39 -21.79
N LYS A 145 6.67 2.72 -23.07
CA LYS A 145 7.64 2.31 -24.10
C LYS A 145 8.89 3.17 -24.02
N LYS A 146 10.02 2.63 -24.46
CA LYS A 146 11.26 3.40 -24.58
C LYS A 146 11.12 4.53 -25.60
N VAL A 147 11.80 5.63 -25.31
CA VAL A 147 11.76 6.87 -26.06
C VAL A 147 13.07 7.05 -26.81
N THR A 148 12.98 7.57 -28.03
CA THR A 148 14.07 7.83 -28.97
C THR A 148 13.81 9.18 -29.65
N ARG A 149 14.82 9.75 -30.32
CA ARG A 149 14.67 11.00 -31.08
C ARG A 149 13.52 10.95 -32.09
N ALA A 150 13.27 9.78 -32.70
CA ALA A 150 12.25 9.61 -33.74
C ALA A 150 10.82 9.52 -33.19
N ASN A 151 10.63 8.96 -31.99
CA ASN A 151 9.30 8.69 -31.43
C ASN A 151 8.95 9.56 -30.20
N LEU A 152 9.85 10.46 -29.77
CA LEU A 152 9.66 11.31 -28.58
C LEU A 152 8.33 12.04 -28.58
N ARG A 153 8.01 12.71 -29.69
CA ARG A 153 6.77 13.47 -29.84
C ARG A 153 5.54 12.56 -29.82
N GLU A 154 5.55 11.48 -30.58
CA GLU A 154 4.44 10.53 -30.64
C GLU A 154 4.14 9.91 -29.26
N GLN A 155 5.18 9.49 -28.55
CA GLN A 155 5.03 8.93 -27.20
C GLN A 155 4.53 9.98 -26.20
N TYR A 156 5.01 11.22 -26.31
CA TYR A 156 4.56 12.30 -25.44
C TYR A 156 3.06 12.56 -25.60
N GLU A 157 2.57 12.69 -26.83
CA GLU A 157 1.15 12.88 -27.12
C GLU A 157 0.33 11.67 -26.66
N CYS A 158 0.80 10.45 -26.93
CA CYS A 158 0.09 9.23 -26.51
C CYS A 158 -0.11 9.14 -24.99
N TRP A 159 0.80 9.69 -24.18
CA TRP A 159 0.76 9.56 -22.73
C TRP A 159 0.09 10.73 -22.02
N TYR A 160 0.12 11.92 -22.61
CA TYR A 160 -0.31 13.16 -21.97
C TYR A 160 -1.39 13.94 -22.73
N SER A 161 -1.79 13.48 -23.92
CA SER A 161 -2.99 14.01 -24.59
C SER A 161 -4.25 13.67 -23.76
N PRO A 162 -5.19 14.61 -23.62
CA PRO A 162 -6.50 14.37 -23.00
C PRO A 162 -7.37 13.39 -23.79
#